data_AF-A0A1V2AWD1-F1
#
_entry.id   AF-A0A1V2AWD1-F1
#
_cell.length_a   1.000
_cell.length_b   1.000
_cell.length_c   1.000
_cell.angle_alpha   90.00
_cell.angle_beta   90.00
_cell.angle_gamma   90.00
#
_symmetry.space_group_name_H-M   'P 1'
#
loop_
_entity.id
_entity.type
_entity.pdbx_description
1 polymer ?
#
loop_
_entity_poly.entity_id
_entity_poly.type
_entity_poly.pdbx_seq_one_letter_code
_entity_poly.pdbx_strand_id
1 'polypeptide(L)'
;MIGLPASGKSGISNMIADKNHAIIIDSDYAKRKLPEFHKLPWGASLVHLESRQITSGFRDNPKKIKPLQTLSIEKGYNIVIPSIGNNAEKLIRTAEDLKRVGYEVHLTLAALPKRQATIRALRRYNQSGRYVPLGMIFDDLGNDPSLTYYFLRCQRSDLFKSFGAISTDVELGQPYVTVNLEGDNPAAMFRFETINLN
;
A
#
# COMPACT_ATOMS: atom_id res chain seq x y z
N MET A 1 3.12 2.56 2.13
CA MET A 1 2.77 1.18 2.52
C MET A 1 2.84 0.28 1.30
N ILE A 2 3.61 -0.80 1.33
CA ILE A 2 3.73 -1.77 0.23
C ILE A 2 3.35 -3.19 0.68
N GLY A 3 3.05 -4.08 -0.27
CA GLY A 3 2.71 -5.47 0.02
C GLY A 3 1.87 -6.10 -1.07
N LEU A 4 1.86 -7.43 -1.12
CA LEU A 4 1.10 -8.20 -2.10
C LEU A 4 -0.41 -7.91 -2.01
N PRO A 5 -1.17 -8.15 -3.09
CA PRO A 5 -2.62 -8.30 -2.97
C PRO A 5 -2.97 -9.31 -1.86
N ALA A 6 -4.03 -9.04 -1.09
CA ALA A 6 -4.46 -9.84 0.06
C ALA A 6 -3.46 -9.97 1.23
N SER A 7 -2.35 -9.20 1.25
CA SER A 7 -1.41 -9.09 2.39
C SER A 7 -1.97 -8.36 3.62
N GLY A 8 -3.23 -7.94 3.64
CA GLY A 8 -3.78 -7.12 4.73
C GLY A 8 -3.33 -5.64 4.71
N LYS A 9 -2.55 -5.21 3.72
CA LYS A 9 -2.05 -3.82 3.59
C LYS A 9 -3.11 -2.74 3.77
N SER A 10 -4.34 -2.95 3.31
CA SER A 10 -5.41 -1.94 3.39
C SER A 10 -5.91 -1.75 4.82
N GLY A 11 -6.00 -2.83 5.61
CA GLY A 11 -6.34 -2.73 7.03
C GLY A 11 -5.25 -2.01 7.83
N ILE A 12 -3.98 -2.36 7.59
CA ILE A 12 -2.84 -1.67 8.19
C ILE A 12 -2.80 -0.20 7.78
N SER A 13 -3.04 0.10 6.50
CA SER A 13 -3.04 1.48 6.00
C SER A 13 -4.10 2.34 6.69
N ASN A 14 -5.29 1.78 6.94
CA ASN A 14 -6.34 2.46 7.70
C ASN A 14 -5.89 2.72 9.14
N MET A 15 -5.38 1.71 9.83
CA MET A 15 -4.91 1.86 11.23
C MET A 15 -3.79 2.91 11.36
N ILE A 16 -2.83 2.91 10.43
CA ILE A 16 -1.77 3.93 10.38
C ILE A 16 -2.39 5.31 10.09
N ALA A 17 -3.31 5.41 9.16
CA ALA A 17 -3.93 6.67 8.80
C ALA A 17 -4.74 7.27 9.96
N ASP A 18 -5.55 6.46 10.64
CA ASP A 18 -6.34 6.88 11.80
C ASP A 18 -5.44 7.37 12.94
N LYS A 19 -4.36 6.63 13.24
CA LYS A 19 -3.40 7.00 14.30
C LYS A 19 -2.60 8.27 13.99
N ASN A 20 -2.28 8.51 12.73
CA ASN A 20 -1.42 9.62 12.31
C ASN A 20 -2.18 10.78 11.65
N HIS A 21 -3.52 10.77 11.75
CA HIS A 21 -4.40 11.75 11.10
C HIS A 21 -4.09 11.96 9.61
N ALA A 22 -3.86 10.87 8.90
CA ALA A 22 -3.39 10.88 7.52
C ALA A 22 -4.50 10.61 6.50
N ILE A 23 -4.36 11.18 5.31
CA ILE A 23 -5.22 10.90 4.16
C ILE A 23 -4.70 9.67 3.42
N ILE A 24 -5.59 8.73 3.14
CA ILE A 24 -5.26 7.54 2.33
C ILE A 24 -5.43 7.85 0.85
N ILE A 25 -4.32 7.83 0.12
CA ILE A 25 -4.28 7.99 -1.34
C ILE A 25 -4.38 6.60 -2.00
N ASP A 26 -5.60 6.05 -2.08
CA ASP A 26 -5.86 4.72 -2.68
C ASP A 26 -7.01 4.77 -3.69
N SER A 27 -6.70 4.39 -4.93
CA SER A 27 -7.68 4.30 -6.02
C SER A 27 -8.85 3.38 -5.69
N ASP A 28 -8.67 2.33 -4.88
CA ASP A 28 -9.76 1.43 -4.50
C ASP A 28 -10.83 2.11 -3.62
N TYR A 29 -10.49 3.18 -2.89
CA TYR A 29 -11.49 4.00 -2.20
C TYR A 29 -12.21 4.92 -3.18
N ALA A 30 -11.46 5.54 -4.11
CA ALA A 30 -12.04 6.39 -5.16
C ALA A 30 -13.04 5.61 -6.04
N LYS A 31 -12.73 4.37 -6.42
CA LYS A 31 -13.63 3.50 -7.20
C LYS A 31 -15.03 3.41 -6.60
N ARG A 32 -15.14 3.25 -5.28
CA ARG A 32 -16.43 3.09 -4.57
C ARG A 32 -17.30 4.35 -4.58
N LYS A 33 -16.72 5.51 -4.96
CA LYS A 33 -17.44 6.78 -5.09
C LYS A 33 -17.99 6.99 -6.50
N LEU A 34 -17.58 6.16 -7.47
CA LEU A 34 -18.02 6.26 -8.85
C LEU A 34 -19.30 5.43 -9.07
N PRO A 35 -20.35 6.00 -9.70
CA PRO A 35 -21.65 5.36 -9.80
C PRO A 35 -21.62 4.05 -10.61
N GLU A 36 -20.70 3.91 -11.55
CA GLU A 36 -20.54 2.72 -12.40
C GLU A 36 -19.98 1.52 -11.63
N PHE A 37 -19.28 1.75 -10.52
CA PHE A 37 -18.59 0.70 -9.77
C PHE A 37 -19.54 -0.40 -9.27
N HIS A 38 -20.73 -0.01 -8.79
CA HIS A 38 -21.74 -0.94 -8.26
C HIS A 38 -22.79 -1.37 -9.30
N LYS A 39 -22.86 -0.69 -10.45
CA LYS A 39 -23.89 -0.96 -11.48
C LYS A 39 -23.59 -2.19 -12.33
N LEU A 40 -22.32 -2.60 -12.43
CA LEU A 40 -21.88 -3.67 -13.32
C LEU A 40 -20.96 -4.66 -12.58
N PRO A 41 -21.02 -5.98 -12.88
CA PRO A 41 -20.13 -6.97 -12.27
C PRO A 41 -18.63 -6.68 -12.49
N TRP A 42 -18.29 -6.02 -13.59
CA TRP A 42 -16.92 -5.61 -13.96
C TRP A 42 -16.64 -4.11 -13.68
N GLY A 43 -17.48 -3.45 -12.86
CA GLY A 43 -17.36 -2.02 -12.57
C GLY A 43 -15.98 -1.62 -12.03
N ALA A 44 -15.36 -2.48 -11.22
CA ALA A 44 -14.02 -2.25 -10.67
C ALA A 44 -12.93 -2.06 -11.73
N SER A 45 -13.03 -2.79 -12.85
CA SER A 45 -12.11 -2.68 -13.99
C SER A 45 -12.45 -1.45 -14.84
N LEU A 46 -13.74 -1.19 -15.06
CA LEU A 46 -14.23 -0.07 -15.85
C LEU A 46 -13.74 1.27 -15.29
N VAL A 47 -13.85 1.48 -13.97
CA VAL A 47 -13.48 2.75 -13.33
C VAL A 47 -12.01 2.83 -12.90
N HIS A 48 -11.16 1.88 -13.32
CA HIS A 48 -9.78 1.80 -12.83
C HIS A 48 -8.94 3.02 -13.23
N LEU A 49 -9.07 3.50 -14.47
CA LEU A 49 -8.31 4.64 -14.96
C LEU A 49 -8.74 5.93 -14.25
N GLU A 50 -10.05 6.20 -14.20
CA GLU A 50 -10.61 7.40 -13.59
C GLU A 50 -10.30 7.48 -12.09
N SER A 51 -10.47 6.37 -11.36
CA SER A 51 -10.12 6.32 -9.93
C SER A 51 -8.65 6.64 -9.66
N ARG A 52 -7.73 6.20 -10.53
CA ARG A 52 -6.30 6.56 -10.44
C ARG A 52 -6.07 8.04 -10.74
N GLN A 53 -6.81 8.61 -11.69
CA GLN A 53 -6.70 10.02 -12.03
C GLN A 53 -7.18 10.92 -10.88
N ILE A 54 -8.27 10.55 -10.22
CA ILE A 54 -8.78 11.24 -9.03
C ILE A 54 -7.73 11.25 -7.91
N THR A 55 -7.02 10.14 -7.68
CA THR A 55 -6.05 10.06 -6.57
C THR A 55 -4.69 10.67 -6.90
N SER A 56 -4.16 10.42 -8.10
CA SER A 56 -2.75 10.68 -8.43
C SER A 56 -2.54 11.57 -9.66
N GLY A 57 -3.61 12.02 -10.30
CA GLY A 57 -3.54 13.03 -11.35
C GLY A 57 -3.85 12.52 -12.76
N PHE A 58 -4.22 13.48 -13.60
CA PHE A 58 -4.53 13.28 -15.01
C PHE A 58 -3.28 13.55 -15.85
N ARG A 59 -3.05 12.75 -16.90
CA ARG A 59 -1.99 13.02 -17.89
C ARG A 59 -2.35 14.22 -18.75
N ASP A 60 -3.59 14.23 -19.22
CA ASP A 60 -4.22 15.37 -19.88
C ASP A 60 -5.34 15.86 -18.95
N ASN A 61 -5.15 17.04 -18.37
CA ASN A 61 -6.03 17.59 -17.34
C ASN A 61 -6.81 18.80 -17.89
N PRO A 62 -7.76 18.59 -18.82
CA PRO A 62 -8.44 19.68 -19.51
C PRO A 62 -9.22 20.59 -18.55
N LYS A 63 -9.60 20.07 -17.38
CA LYS A 63 -10.41 20.77 -16.38
C LYS A 63 -9.60 21.31 -15.20
N LYS A 64 -8.27 21.24 -15.24
CA LYS A 64 -7.36 21.65 -14.14
C LYS A 64 -7.79 21.08 -12.77
N ILE A 65 -8.33 19.85 -12.76
CA ILE A 65 -8.77 19.19 -11.53
C ILE A 65 -7.54 18.77 -10.75
N LYS A 66 -7.40 19.27 -9.52
CA LYS A 66 -6.31 18.84 -8.64
C LYS A 66 -6.62 17.44 -8.09
N PRO A 67 -5.73 16.46 -8.25
CA PRO A 67 -5.93 15.15 -7.65
C PRO A 67 -5.79 15.22 -6.14
N LEU A 68 -6.34 14.20 -5.45
CA LEU A 68 -6.31 14.11 -3.99
C LEU A 68 -4.89 14.22 -3.42
N GLN A 69 -3.91 13.60 -4.08
CA GLN A 69 -2.50 13.67 -3.66
C GLN A 69 -1.97 15.10 -3.69
N THR A 70 -2.20 15.84 -4.78
CA THR A 70 -1.77 17.25 -4.89
C THR A 70 -2.45 18.12 -3.85
N LEU A 71 -3.76 17.96 -3.66
CA LEU A 71 -4.50 18.70 -2.62
C LEU A 71 -3.98 18.40 -1.22
N SER A 72 -3.64 17.15 -0.93
CA SER A 72 -3.11 16.74 0.37
C SER A 72 -1.72 17.35 0.62
N ILE A 73 -0.86 17.34 -0.40
CA ILE A 73 0.48 17.93 -0.35
C ILE A 73 0.40 19.44 -0.15
N GLU A 74 -0.44 20.15 -0.93
CA GLU A 74 -0.62 21.61 -0.80
C GLU A 74 -1.14 22.04 0.58
N LYS A 75 -1.90 21.17 1.24
CA LYS A 75 -2.43 21.42 2.59
C LYS A 75 -1.50 20.95 3.71
N GLY A 76 -0.38 20.31 3.38
CA GLY A 76 0.57 19.79 4.37
C GLY A 76 0.03 18.63 5.21
N TYR A 77 -0.93 17.85 4.68
CA TYR A 77 -1.51 16.73 5.40
C TYR A 77 -0.60 15.50 5.36
N ASN A 78 -0.56 14.75 6.45
CA ASN A 78 0.01 13.42 6.44
C ASN A 78 -0.71 12.56 5.40
N ILE A 79 0.04 11.75 4.66
CA ILE A 79 -0.52 10.87 3.62
C ILE A 79 -0.03 9.44 3.78
N VAL A 80 -0.93 8.49 3.55
CA VAL A 80 -0.61 7.07 3.39
C VAL A 80 -0.87 6.70 1.94
N ILE A 81 0.15 6.22 1.24
CA ILE A 81 0.06 5.76 -0.15
C ILE A 81 0.23 4.23 -0.18
N PRO A 82 -0.87 3.46 -0.29
CA PRO A 82 -0.80 2.02 -0.49
C PRO A 82 -0.39 1.69 -1.94
N SER A 83 0.59 0.82 -2.11
CA SER A 83 1.04 0.31 -3.41
C SER A 83 1.36 -1.18 -3.30
N ILE A 84 1.50 -1.87 -4.44
CA ILE A 84 2.01 -3.25 -4.44
C ILE A 84 3.49 -3.24 -4.05
N GLY A 85 4.25 -2.31 -4.62
CA GLY A 85 5.69 -2.18 -4.38
C GLY A 85 6.55 -3.15 -5.18
N ASN A 86 6.11 -3.57 -6.36
CA ASN A 86 6.86 -4.42 -7.30
C ASN A 86 7.77 -3.62 -8.26
N ASN A 87 7.82 -2.30 -8.12
CA ASN A 87 8.65 -1.42 -8.96
C ASN A 87 9.42 -0.45 -8.07
N ALA A 88 10.70 -0.76 -7.85
CA ALA A 88 11.58 0.04 -7.00
C ALA A 88 11.77 1.46 -7.54
N GLU A 89 11.97 1.63 -8.84
CA GLU A 89 12.14 2.95 -9.47
C GLU A 89 10.94 3.87 -9.22
N LYS A 90 9.72 3.34 -9.31
CA LYS A 90 8.51 4.11 -9.03
C LYS A 90 8.45 4.57 -7.57
N LEU A 91 8.84 3.71 -6.63
CA LEU A 91 8.91 4.07 -5.21
C LEU A 91 9.99 5.12 -4.94
N ILE A 92 11.16 4.98 -5.57
CA ILE A 92 12.25 5.95 -5.53
C ILE A 92 11.78 7.32 -5.99
N ARG A 93 11.19 7.41 -7.20
CA ARG A 93 10.69 8.69 -7.74
C ARG A 93 9.65 9.32 -6.83
N THR A 94 8.74 8.50 -6.29
CA THR A 94 7.71 8.97 -5.34
C THR A 94 8.35 9.52 -4.06
N ALA A 95 9.35 8.84 -3.50
CA ALA A 95 10.04 9.29 -2.29
C ALA A 95 10.86 10.57 -2.54
N GLU A 96 11.55 10.67 -3.67
CA GLU A 96 12.29 11.86 -4.10
C GLU A 96 11.35 13.08 -4.26
N ASP A 97 10.22 12.89 -4.94
CA ASP A 97 9.24 13.95 -5.14
C ASP A 97 8.63 14.43 -3.80
N LEU A 98 8.32 13.51 -2.89
CA LEU A 98 7.81 13.84 -1.55
C LEU A 98 8.86 14.56 -0.69
N LYS A 99 10.12 14.09 -0.68
CA LYS A 99 11.22 14.76 0.02
C LYS A 99 11.45 16.17 -0.52
N ARG A 100 11.37 16.36 -1.84
CA ARG A 100 11.55 17.68 -2.48
C ARG A 100 10.52 18.70 -1.98
N VAL A 101 9.32 18.25 -1.63
CA VAL A 101 8.26 19.11 -1.06
C VAL A 101 8.24 19.10 0.47
N GLY A 102 9.31 18.60 1.11
CA GLY A 102 9.53 18.70 2.56
C GLY A 102 8.95 17.56 3.41
N TYR A 103 8.47 16.47 2.80
CA TYR A 103 7.95 15.34 3.56
C TYR A 103 9.06 14.43 4.08
N GLU A 104 8.86 13.92 5.29
CA GLU A 104 9.55 12.74 5.78
C GLU A 104 8.86 11.49 5.24
N VAL A 105 9.63 10.60 4.60
CA VAL A 105 9.08 9.41 3.93
C VAL A 105 9.41 8.16 4.73
N HIS A 106 8.38 7.42 5.14
CA HIS A 106 8.49 6.17 5.89
C HIS A 106 8.07 5.01 4.98
N LEU A 107 8.94 4.01 4.79
CA LEU A 107 8.59 2.81 4.02
C LEU A 107 8.14 1.69 4.94
N THR A 108 6.88 1.28 4.80
CA THR A 108 6.30 0.17 5.59
C THR A 108 5.84 -0.96 4.68
N LEU A 109 6.25 -2.19 4.98
CA LEU A 109 5.88 -3.44 4.29
C LEU A 109 4.81 -4.22 5.09
N ALA A 110 3.71 -4.60 4.43
CA ALA A 110 2.86 -5.70 4.89
C ALA A 110 3.45 -7.01 4.37
N ALA A 111 4.20 -7.69 5.24
CA ALA A 111 4.86 -8.94 4.93
C ALA A 111 3.84 -10.09 5.00
N LEU A 112 3.71 -10.81 3.89
CA LEU A 112 2.97 -12.06 3.80
C LEU A 112 3.59 -12.91 2.69
N PRO A 113 3.92 -14.19 2.94
CA PRO A 113 4.42 -15.07 1.90
C PRO A 113 3.41 -15.23 0.75
N LYS A 114 3.91 -15.30 -0.49
CA LYS A 114 3.05 -15.38 -1.69
C LYS A 114 2.00 -16.49 -1.64
N ARG A 115 2.35 -17.68 -1.11
CA ARG A 115 1.42 -18.80 -0.95
C ARG A 115 0.22 -18.42 -0.08
N GLN A 116 0.48 -17.78 1.07
CA GLN A 116 -0.57 -17.33 1.98
C GLN A 116 -1.39 -16.19 1.36
N ALA A 117 -0.74 -15.26 0.65
CA ALA A 117 -1.43 -14.21 -0.08
C ALA A 117 -2.41 -14.77 -1.13
N THR A 118 -1.99 -15.78 -1.90
CA THR A 118 -2.83 -16.46 -2.89
C THR A 118 -4.02 -17.17 -2.23
N ILE A 119 -3.80 -17.90 -1.13
CA ILE A 119 -4.88 -18.56 -0.37
C ILE A 119 -5.88 -17.52 0.16
N ARG A 120 -5.39 -16.39 0.71
CA ARG A 120 -6.26 -15.30 1.19
C ARG A 120 -7.05 -14.65 0.06
N ALA A 121 -6.45 -14.47 -1.11
CA ALA A 121 -7.14 -13.93 -2.28
C ALA A 121 -8.29 -14.85 -2.73
N LEU A 122 -8.06 -16.17 -2.77
CA LEU A 122 -9.09 -17.16 -3.10
C LEU A 122 -10.23 -17.14 -2.06
N ARG A 123 -9.90 -17.16 -0.77
CA ARG A 123 -10.91 -17.07 0.30
C ARG A 123 -11.74 -15.79 0.20
N ARG A 124 -11.10 -14.66 -0.09
CA ARG A 124 -11.76 -13.37 -0.26
C ARG A 124 -12.71 -13.37 -1.46
N TYR A 125 -12.33 -14.01 -2.56
CA TYR A 125 -13.20 -14.16 -3.73
C TYR A 125 -14.49 -14.92 -3.34
N ASN A 126 -14.36 -16.03 -2.62
CA ASN A 126 -15.52 -16.80 -2.16
C ASN A 126 -16.43 -16.01 -1.20
N GLN A 127 -15.88 -15.07 -0.42
CA GLN A 127 -16.65 -14.28 0.54
C GLN A 127 -17.31 -13.03 -0.08
N SER A 128 -16.61 -12.32 -0.96
CA SER A 128 -17.03 -10.99 -1.41
C SER A 128 -17.21 -10.87 -2.93
N GLY A 129 -16.98 -11.94 -3.69
CA GLY A 129 -16.97 -11.93 -5.16
C GLY A 129 -15.84 -11.11 -5.79
N ARG A 130 -14.92 -10.55 -5.00
CA ARG A 130 -13.84 -9.70 -5.51
C ARG A 130 -12.74 -10.56 -6.11
N TYR A 131 -12.73 -10.66 -7.43
CA TYR A 131 -11.70 -11.41 -8.15
C TYR A 131 -10.35 -10.67 -8.18
N VAL A 132 -9.29 -11.38 -7.85
CA VAL A 132 -7.90 -11.00 -8.09
C VAL A 132 -7.24 -12.18 -8.78
N PRO A 133 -6.63 -12.01 -9.97
CA PRO A 133 -5.97 -13.11 -10.66
C PRO A 133 -4.92 -13.78 -9.76
N LEU A 134 -5.06 -15.09 -9.52
CA LEU A 134 -4.16 -15.81 -8.61
C LEU A 134 -2.75 -15.94 -9.19
N GLY A 135 -2.62 -16.11 -10.51
CA GLY A 135 -1.33 -16.11 -11.21
C GLY A 135 -0.58 -14.79 -11.06
N MET A 136 -1.30 -13.65 -11.02
CA MET A 136 -0.68 -12.35 -10.74
C MET A 136 0.01 -12.33 -9.36
N ILE A 137 -0.57 -12.97 -8.35
CA ILE A 137 0.03 -13.00 -7.01
C ILE A 137 1.18 -14.03 -6.95
N PHE A 138 0.97 -15.21 -7.50
CA PHE A 138 1.86 -16.35 -7.30
C PHE A 138 3.05 -16.39 -8.27
N ASP A 139 2.79 -16.06 -9.53
CA ASP A 139 3.72 -16.16 -10.66
C ASP A 139 4.33 -14.79 -11.00
N ASP A 140 3.48 -13.77 -11.25
CA ASP A 140 3.97 -12.48 -11.74
C ASP A 140 4.66 -11.65 -10.65
N LEU A 141 4.04 -11.52 -9.48
CA LEU A 141 4.57 -10.70 -8.39
C LEU A 141 5.48 -11.45 -7.43
N GLY A 142 5.29 -12.77 -7.29
CA GLY A 142 6.07 -13.59 -6.36
C GLY A 142 6.24 -12.96 -4.97
N ASN A 143 7.51 -12.74 -4.57
CA ASN A 143 7.86 -12.04 -3.32
C ASN A 143 8.43 -10.62 -3.58
N ASP A 144 8.17 -10.04 -4.75
CA ASP A 144 8.76 -8.77 -5.21
C ASP A 144 8.59 -7.60 -4.25
N PRO A 145 7.44 -7.40 -3.57
CA PRO A 145 7.31 -6.32 -2.60
C PRO A 145 8.30 -6.43 -1.44
N SER A 146 8.56 -7.65 -0.97
CA SER A 146 9.51 -7.90 0.10
C SER A 146 10.94 -7.68 -0.39
N LEU A 147 11.27 -8.18 -1.59
CA LEU A 147 12.58 -7.95 -2.21
C LEU A 147 12.83 -6.45 -2.44
N THR A 148 11.84 -5.73 -2.94
CA THR A 148 11.89 -4.29 -3.16
C THR A 148 12.07 -3.53 -1.85
N TYR A 149 11.38 -3.93 -0.77
CA TYR A 149 11.56 -3.35 0.56
C TYR A 149 13.02 -3.46 1.02
N TYR A 150 13.59 -4.67 1.01
CA TYR A 150 14.97 -4.88 1.47
C TYR A 150 16.00 -4.25 0.54
N PHE A 151 15.76 -4.26 -0.77
CA PHE A 151 16.58 -3.54 -1.74
C PHE A 151 16.64 -2.04 -1.43
N LEU A 152 15.48 -1.38 -1.24
CA LEU A 152 15.43 0.05 -0.93
C LEU A 152 16.06 0.36 0.43
N ARG A 153 15.87 -0.52 1.41
CA ARG A 153 16.52 -0.39 2.72
C ARG A 153 18.05 -0.43 2.63
N CYS A 154 18.59 -1.34 1.81
CA CYS A 154 20.04 -1.50 1.70
C CYS A 154 20.69 -0.47 0.75
N GLN A 155 20.02 -0.13 -0.35
CA GLN A 155 20.63 0.62 -1.46
C GLN A 155 20.20 2.09 -1.53
N ARG A 156 19.06 2.45 -0.93
CA ARG A 156 18.45 3.79 -1.00
C ARG A 156 17.91 4.27 0.35
N SER A 157 18.60 3.91 1.44
CA SER A 157 18.22 4.32 2.80
C SER A 157 18.19 5.84 2.97
N ASP A 158 18.99 6.57 2.19
CA ASP A 158 19.03 8.03 2.13
C ASP A 158 17.67 8.68 1.78
N LEU A 159 16.79 7.97 1.06
CA LEU A 159 15.48 8.46 0.66
C LEU A 159 14.40 8.30 1.73
N PHE A 160 14.63 7.49 2.75
CA PHE A 160 13.59 7.15 3.72
C PHE A 160 14.06 7.51 5.12
N LYS A 161 13.21 8.19 5.88
CA LYS A 161 13.49 8.50 7.29
C LYS A 161 13.54 7.22 8.14
N SER A 162 12.70 6.24 7.80
CA SER A 162 12.57 5.01 8.57
C SER A 162 12.01 3.87 7.73
N PHE A 163 12.26 2.65 8.20
CA PHE A 163 11.77 1.41 7.61
C PHE A 163 10.99 0.59 8.64
N GLY A 164 9.95 -0.10 8.20
CA GLY A 164 9.21 -1.03 9.04
C GLY A 164 8.59 -2.18 8.24
N ALA A 165 8.54 -3.37 8.81
CA ALA A 165 7.84 -4.50 8.23
C ALA A 165 6.92 -5.14 9.27
N ILE A 166 5.68 -5.38 8.86
CA ILE A 166 4.62 -5.94 9.67
C ILE A 166 4.25 -7.29 9.07
N SER A 167 4.51 -8.37 9.80
CA SER A 167 3.98 -9.68 9.47
C SER A 167 2.49 -9.70 9.68
N THR A 168 1.78 -10.07 8.62
CA THR A 168 0.35 -10.34 8.66
C THR A 168 0.05 -11.83 8.65
N ASP A 169 1.06 -12.69 8.73
CA ASP A 169 0.91 -14.15 8.79
C ASP A 169 0.55 -14.60 10.21
N VAL A 170 -0.62 -14.15 10.65
CA VAL A 170 -1.22 -14.45 11.94
C VAL A 170 -2.59 -15.10 11.73
N GLU A 171 -3.07 -15.81 12.74
CA GLU A 171 -4.42 -16.36 12.74
C GLU A 171 -5.48 -15.25 12.61
N LEU A 172 -6.64 -15.62 12.05
CA LEU A 172 -7.72 -14.65 11.85
C LEU A 172 -8.18 -14.07 13.20
N GLY A 173 -8.13 -12.74 13.33
CA GLY A 173 -8.51 -12.04 14.56
C GLY A 173 -7.35 -11.77 15.52
N GLN A 174 -6.17 -12.37 15.30
CA GLN A 174 -4.98 -12.05 16.07
C GLN A 174 -4.35 -10.72 15.61
N PRO A 175 -3.70 -9.97 16.52
CA PRO A 175 -3.02 -8.73 16.15
C PRO A 175 -1.85 -9.00 15.22
N TYR A 176 -1.56 -8.04 14.33
CA TYR A 176 -0.36 -8.11 13.50
C TYR A 176 0.91 -7.91 14.34
N VAL A 177 2.02 -8.40 13.79
CA VAL A 177 3.31 -8.41 14.49
C VAL A 177 4.33 -7.62 13.68
N THR A 178 5.05 -6.72 14.32
CA THR A 178 6.18 -6.02 13.70
C THR A 178 7.41 -6.91 13.73
N VAL A 179 7.98 -7.17 12.55
CA VAL A 179 9.16 -8.02 12.35
C VAL A 179 10.41 -7.24 11.96
N ASN A 180 10.26 -5.97 11.58
CA ASN A 180 11.36 -5.05 11.37
C ASN A 180 10.91 -3.64 11.76
N LEU A 181 11.76 -2.92 12.48
CA LEU A 181 11.51 -1.55 12.89
C LEU A 181 12.84 -0.78 12.95
N GLU A 182 12.94 0.27 12.16
CA GLU A 182 14.01 1.27 12.21
C GLU A 182 13.38 2.64 12.46
N GLY A 183 14.03 3.48 13.26
CA GLY A 183 13.58 4.84 13.54
C GLY A 183 12.16 4.92 14.13
N ASP A 184 11.42 5.94 13.72
CA ASP A 184 10.05 6.25 14.15
C ASP A 184 8.99 5.71 13.18
N ASN A 185 9.25 4.58 12.50
CA ASN A 185 8.32 4.05 11.50
C ASN A 185 6.93 3.75 12.11
N PRO A 186 5.83 4.00 11.38
CA PRO A 186 4.48 3.68 11.84
C PRO A 186 4.26 2.21 12.22
N ALA A 187 5.10 1.29 11.75
CA ALA A 187 5.09 -0.10 12.19
C ALA A 187 5.25 -0.27 13.72
N ALA A 188 5.83 0.71 14.43
CA ALA A 188 5.92 0.72 15.89
C ALA A 188 4.55 0.64 16.60
N MET A 189 3.44 0.85 15.88
CA MET A 189 2.11 0.71 16.46
C MET A 189 1.68 -0.73 16.76
N PHE A 190 2.33 -1.72 16.14
CA PHE A 190 2.03 -3.14 16.35
C PHE A 190 3.05 -3.76 17.31
N ARG A 191 2.66 -4.86 17.95
CA ARG A 191 3.52 -5.58 18.89
C ARG A 191 4.78 -6.04 18.17
N PHE A 192 5.95 -5.70 18.72
CA PHE A 192 7.23 -6.18 18.22
C PHE A 192 7.48 -7.59 18.79
N GLU A 193 7.67 -8.58 17.92
CA GLU A 193 8.18 -9.89 18.35
C GLU A 193 9.54 -10.11 17.70
N THR A 194 10.56 -10.28 18.53
CA THR A 194 11.87 -10.70 18.07
C THR A 194 11.74 -12.11 17.54
N ILE A 195 11.95 -12.32 16.25
CA ILE A 195 12.04 -13.67 15.68
C ILE A 195 13.31 -14.30 16.26
N ASN A 196 13.15 -15.15 17.28
CA ASN A 196 14.22 -16.02 17.74
C ASN A 196 14.47 -17.04 16.63
N LEU A 197 15.54 -16.83 15.86
CA LEU A 197 16.10 -17.86 15.01
C LEU A 197 16.82 -18.86 15.93
N ASN A 198 16.07 -19.83 16.45
CA ASN A 198 16.65 -21.05 17.01
C ASN A 198 17.12 -21.96 15.87
#